data_AF-A0A4S8LA09-F1
#
_entry.id   AF-A0A4S8LA09-F1
#
_cell.length_a   1.000
_cell.length_b   1.000
_cell.length_c   1.000
_cell.angle_alpha   90.00
_cell.angle_beta   90.00
_cell.angle_gamma   90.00
#
_symmetry.space_group_name_H-M   'P 1'
#
loop_
_entity.id
_entity.type
_entity.pdbx_description
1 polymer ?
#
loop_
_entity_poly.entity_id
_entity_poly.type
_entity_poly.pdbx_seq_one_letter_code
_entity_poly.pdbx_strand_id
1 'polypeptide(L)'
;EYHKQEALNREFIYETIPKSIFVKVWDLPTAAVVWSQIVSTFEDCGTLIASDVLTRLQNIRFTEGQDLRAHLTTMKELQESLAQLGHPVDDLIFVTNIIRSLSDAPSYKPVLTSLDAASRIANKPIKLDVLISSLENEYDQSILKA
;
A
#
# COMPACT_ATOMS: atom_id res chain seq x y z
N GLU A 1 -21.50 38.62 17.81
CA GLU A 1 -21.13 37.27 18.29
C GLU A 1 -20.58 36.38 17.18
N TYR A 2 -21.36 36.05 16.14
CA TYR A 2 -20.94 35.19 15.03
C TYR A 2 -19.57 35.56 14.41
N HIS A 3 -19.39 36.81 13.95
CA HIS A 3 -18.12 37.26 13.34
C HIS A 3 -16.91 37.21 14.29
N LYS A 4 -17.13 37.36 15.60
CA LYS A 4 -16.08 37.27 16.62
C LYS A 4 -15.62 35.80 16.76
N GLN A 5 -16.58 34.88 16.83
CA GLN A 5 -16.30 33.44 16.89
C GLN A 5 -15.61 32.96 15.60
N GLU A 6 -16.03 33.46 14.45
CA GLU A 6 -15.40 33.11 13.16
C GLU A 6 -13.94 33.59 13.06
N ALA A 7 -13.64 34.80 13.55
CA ALA A 7 -12.27 35.30 13.60
C ALA A 7 -11.38 34.47 14.52
N LEU A 8 -11.86 34.14 15.73
CA LEU A 8 -11.13 33.31 16.69
C LEU A 8 -10.84 31.90 16.15
N ASN A 9 -11.82 31.28 15.49
CA ASN A 9 -11.64 29.96 14.89
C ASN A 9 -10.59 29.98 13.76
N ARG A 10 -10.56 31.04 12.94
CA ARG A 10 -9.55 31.19 11.89
C ARG A 10 -8.15 31.38 12.46
N GLU A 11 -8.01 32.24 13.46
CA GLU A 11 -6.73 32.48 14.14
C GLU A 11 -6.18 31.18 14.75
N PHE A 12 -7.02 30.42 15.45
CA PHE A 12 -6.66 29.12 15.99
C PHE A 12 -6.22 28.12 14.92
N ILE A 13 -6.92 28.06 13.79
CA ILE A 13 -6.52 27.21 12.65
C ILE A 13 -5.17 27.66 12.10
N TYR A 14 -4.92 28.97 11.97
CA TYR A 14 -3.68 29.50 11.43
C TYR A 14 -2.46 29.23 12.33
N GLU A 15 -2.65 29.24 13.65
CA GLU A 15 -1.58 28.92 14.61
C GLU A 15 -1.20 27.44 14.62
N THR A 16 -2.12 26.55 14.23
CA THR A 16 -1.95 25.09 14.32
C THR A 16 -1.44 24.45 13.03
N ILE A 17 -1.47 25.17 11.90
CA ILE A 17 -1.05 24.65 10.60
C ILE A 17 0.40 25.01 10.24
N PRO A 18 1.10 24.17 9.45
CA PRO A 18 2.39 24.53 8.88
C PRO A 18 2.31 25.78 7.99
N LYS A 19 3.37 26.60 7.99
CA LYS A 19 3.46 27.84 7.18
C LYS A 19 3.21 27.61 5.68
N SER A 20 3.59 26.45 5.15
CA SER A 20 3.37 26.06 3.76
C SER A 20 1.88 25.90 3.40
N ILE A 21 1.05 25.49 4.37
CA ILE A 21 -0.41 25.38 4.22
C ILE A 21 -1.06 26.73 4.46
N PHE A 22 -0.57 27.51 5.43
CA PHE A 22 -1.05 28.86 5.71
C PHE A 22 -1.07 29.75 4.46
N VAL A 23 0.00 29.75 3.66
CA VAL A 23 0.08 30.53 2.40
C VAL A 23 -1.02 30.17 1.40
N LYS A 24 -1.56 28.94 1.44
CA LYS A 24 -2.63 28.50 0.54
C LYS A 24 -4.04 28.86 1.04
N VAL A 25 -4.21 29.15 2.34
CA VAL A 25 -5.54 29.27 2.98
C VAL A 25 -5.80 30.62 3.66
N TRP A 26 -4.81 31.51 3.70
CA TRP A 26 -4.92 32.78 4.44
C TRP A 26 -5.97 33.76 3.86
N ASP A 27 -6.21 33.74 2.54
CA ASP A 27 -7.17 34.66 1.91
C ASP A 27 -8.63 34.17 2.00
N LEU A 28 -8.85 32.93 2.44
CA LEU A 28 -10.16 32.28 2.37
C LEU A 28 -11.16 32.93 3.35
N PRO A 29 -12.43 33.08 2.94
CA PRO A 29 -13.37 33.99 3.59
C PRO A 29 -13.87 33.51 4.95
N THR A 30 -13.97 32.18 5.14
CA THR A 30 -14.60 31.58 6.33
C THR A 30 -13.73 30.49 6.93
N ALA A 31 -13.85 30.27 8.24
CA ALA A 31 -13.15 29.19 8.94
C ALA A 31 -13.47 27.82 8.35
N ALA A 32 -14.72 27.63 7.91
CA ALA A 32 -15.18 26.40 7.28
C ALA A 32 -14.47 26.14 5.94
N VAL A 33 -14.34 27.16 5.09
CA VAL A 33 -13.66 27.04 3.79
C VAL A 33 -12.15 26.82 3.98
N VAL A 34 -11.54 27.48 4.97
CA VAL A 34 -10.15 27.24 5.37
C VAL A 34 -9.96 25.77 5.78
N TRP A 35 -10.82 25.24 6.65
CA TRP A 35 -10.74 23.85 7.11
C TRP A 35 -10.93 22.85 5.96
N SER A 36 -11.91 23.05 5.10
CA SER A 36 -12.13 22.19 3.93
C SER A 36 -10.94 22.16 2.98
N GLN A 37 -10.27 23.31 2.75
CA GLN A 37 -9.08 23.37 1.90
C GLN A 37 -7.89 22.66 2.54
N ILE A 38 -7.73 22.75 3.87
CA ILE A 38 -6.70 22.00 4.61
C ILE A 38 -6.94 20.51 4.44
N VAL A 39 -8.15 20.04 4.73
CA VAL A 39 -8.54 18.64 4.61
C VAL A 39 -8.25 18.13 3.19
N SER A 40 -8.73 18.83 2.16
CA SER A 40 -8.47 18.47 0.76
C SER A 40 -6.98 18.40 0.42
N THR A 41 -6.16 19.33 0.93
CA THR A 41 -4.71 19.32 0.67
C THR A 41 -4.01 18.10 1.31
N PHE A 42 -4.46 17.69 2.50
CA PHE A 42 -3.93 16.50 3.16
C PHE A 42 -4.46 15.19 2.56
N GLU A 43 -5.70 15.17 2.08
CA GLU A 43 -6.27 14.06 1.31
C GLU A 43 -5.55 13.87 -0.04
N ASP A 44 -5.26 14.96 -0.75
CA ASP A 44 -4.47 14.93 -1.99
C ASP A 44 -3.05 14.39 -1.75
N CYS A 45 -2.43 14.78 -0.62
CA CYS A 45 -1.15 14.24 -0.19
C CYS A 45 -1.26 12.73 0.09
N GLY A 46 -2.36 12.28 0.70
CA GLY A 46 -2.68 10.86 0.89
C GLY A 46 -2.70 10.09 -0.42
N THR A 47 -3.27 10.66 -1.49
CA THR A 47 -3.29 10.04 -2.83
C THR A 47 -1.89 9.91 -3.43
N LEU A 48 -1.05 10.95 -3.31
CA LEU A 48 0.34 10.92 -3.78
C LEU A 48 1.17 9.87 -3.03
N ILE A 49 1.02 9.81 -1.70
CA ILE A 49 1.69 8.81 -0.86
C ILE A 49 1.20 7.41 -1.21
N ALA A 50 -0.11 7.21 -1.39
CA ALA A 50 -0.66 5.93 -1.80
C ALA A 50 -0.12 5.49 -3.17
N SER A 51 0.03 6.42 -4.12
CA SER A 51 0.65 6.14 -5.42
C SER A 51 2.11 5.69 -5.27
N ASP A 52 2.90 6.32 -4.39
CA ASP A 52 4.28 5.89 -4.11
C ASP A 52 4.33 4.49 -3.47
N VAL A 53 3.51 4.25 -2.45
CA VAL A 53 3.43 2.94 -1.77
C VAL A 53 2.99 1.85 -2.74
N LEU A 54 2.01 2.13 -3.61
CA LEU A 54 1.58 1.19 -4.66
C LEU A 54 2.71 0.92 -5.64
N THR A 55 3.45 1.95 -6.06
CA THR A 55 4.62 1.81 -6.94
C THR A 55 5.70 0.94 -6.28
N ARG A 56 5.94 1.10 -4.97
CA ARG A 56 6.87 0.26 -4.22
C ARG A 56 6.41 -1.20 -4.16
N LEU A 57 5.13 -1.44 -3.84
CA LEU A 57 4.54 -2.79 -3.88
C LEU A 57 4.64 -3.40 -5.28
N GLN A 58 4.44 -2.59 -6.31
CA GLN A 58 4.53 -2.97 -7.71
C GLN A 58 5.95 -3.11 -8.24
N ASN A 59 6.99 -2.74 -7.50
CA ASN A 59 8.37 -2.80 -7.99
C ASN A 59 9.31 -3.61 -7.10
N ILE A 60 8.90 -3.98 -5.89
CA ILE A 60 9.67 -4.88 -5.05
C ILE A 60 9.91 -6.22 -5.78
N ARG A 61 11.14 -6.72 -5.70
CA ARG A 61 11.60 -7.99 -6.28
C ARG A 61 12.20 -8.83 -5.17
N PHE A 62 11.91 -10.12 -5.19
CA PHE A 62 12.59 -11.08 -4.36
C PHE A 62 13.96 -11.40 -4.97
N THR A 63 15.00 -11.42 -4.15
CA THR A 63 16.35 -11.84 -4.57
C THR A 63 16.65 -13.21 -3.98
N GLU A 64 17.11 -14.15 -4.80
CA GLU A 64 17.48 -15.49 -4.31
C GLU A 64 18.54 -15.42 -3.22
N GLY A 65 18.39 -16.27 -2.20
CA GLY A 65 19.21 -16.25 -0.99
C GLY A 65 18.72 -15.30 0.11
N GLN A 66 17.72 -14.47 -0.15
CA GLN A 66 17.03 -13.72 0.90
C GLN A 66 15.98 -14.58 1.62
N ASP A 67 15.61 -14.17 2.84
CA ASP A 67 14.50 -14.76 3.57
C ASP A 67 13.17 -14.41 2.88
N LEU A 68 12.50 -15.43 2.35
CA LEU A 68 11.21 -15.29 1.68
C LEU A 68 10.13 -14.76 2.63
N ARG A 69 10.13 -15.19 3.90
CA ARG A 69 9.12 -14.76 4.88
C ARG A 69 9.25 -13.27 5.18
N ALA A 70 10.48 -12.77 5.30
CA ALA A 70 10.76 -11.35 5.45
C ALA A 70 10.29 -10.53 4.23
N HIS A 71 10.52 -11.05 3.01
CA HIS A 71 10.03 -10.43 1.78
C HIS A 71 8.51 -10.37 1.73
N LEU A 72 7.81 -11.48 2.01
CA LEU A 72 6.35 -11.53 2.05
C LEU A 72 5.76 -10.60 3.14
N THR A 73 6.43 -10.52 4.30
CA THR A 73 6.06 -9.59 5.38
C THR A 73 6.14 -8.14 4.89
N THR A 74 7.23 -7.76 4.23
CA THR A 74 7.39 -6.42 3.65
C THR A 74 6.29 -6.10 2.64
N MET A 75 5.92 -7.06 1.77
CA MET A 75 4.81 -6.87 0.84
C MET A 75 3.47 -6.67 1.55
N LYS A 76 3.24 -7.40 2.65
CA LYS A 76 2.02 -7.29 3.46
C LYS A 76 1.91 -5.94 4.15
N GLU A 77 3.01 -5.44 4.71
CA GLU A 77 3.08 -4.10 5.32
C GLU A 77 2.73 -2.99 4.31
N LEU A 78 3.20 -3.11 3.05
CA LEU A 78 2.83 -2.18 1.99
C LEU A 78 1.34 -2.26 1.63
N GLN A 79 0.76 -3.47 1.58
CA GLN A 79 -0.68 -3.67 1.37
C GLN A 79 -1.52 -3.02 2.47
N GLU A 80 -1.10 -3.20 3.74
CA GLU A 80 -1.78 -2.63 4.90
C GLU A 80 -1.66 -1.11 4.95
N SER A 81 -0.49 -0.57 4.59
CA SER A 81 -0.29 0.88 4.47
C SER A 81 -1.24 1.49 3.43
N LEU A 82 -1.44 0.82 2.29
CA LEU A 82 -2.41 1.24 1.28
C LEU A 82 -3.85 1.21 1.80
N ALA A 83 -4.22 0.19 2.57
CA ALA A 83 -5.54 0.14 3.21
C ALA A 83 -5.75 1.28 4.22
N GLN A 84 -4.73 1.62 5.02
CA GLN A 84 -4.76 2.75 5.95
C GLN A 84 -4.90 4.10 5.24
N LEU A 85 -4.33 4.22 4.04
CA LEU A 85 -4.46 5.40 3.18
C LEU A 85 -5.80 5.46 2.41
N GLY A 86 -6.72 4.50 2.63
CA GLY A 86 -8.01 4.45 1.95
C GLY A 86 -7.98 3.83 0.55
N HIS A 87 -6.87 3.19 0.18
CA HIS A 87 -6.67 2.53 -1.12
C HIS A 87 -6.40 1.02 -0.96
N PRO A 88 -7.35 0.23 -0.42
CA PRO A 88 -7.13 -1.20 -0.19
C PRO A 88 -6.83 -1.96 -1.49
N VAL A 89 -5.91 -2.91 -1.42
CA VAL A 89 -5.54 -3.78 -2.55
C VAL A 89 -6.24 -5.13 -2.41
N ASP A 90 -7.03 -5.49 -3.42
CA ASP A 90 -7.71 -6.79 -3.54
C ASP A 90 -6.70 -7.95 -3.53
N ASP A 91 -7.07 -9.06 -2.90
CA ASP A 91 -6.27 -10.28 -2.83
C ASP A 91 -5.81 -10.77 -4.22
N LEU A 92 -6.64 -10.67 -5.25
CA LEU A 92 -6.27 -11.06 -6.62
C LEU A 92 -5.11 -10.21 -7.16
N ILE A 93 -5.17 -8.90 -6.91
CA ILE A 93 -4.12 -7.97 -7.31
C ILE A 93 -2.86 -8.21 -6.46
N PHE A 94 -3.03 -8.50 -5.17
CA PHE A 94 -1.93 -8.80 -4.28
C PHE A 94 -1.21 -10.11 -4.68
N VAL A 95 -1.96 -11.17 -4.99
CA VAL A 95 -1.45 -12.42 -5.58
C VAL A 95 -0.63 -12.14 -6.84
N THR A 96 -1.15 -11.32 -7.75
CA THR A 96 -0.44 -10.94 -8.97
C THR A 96 0.86 -10.21 -8.66
N ASN A 97 0.89 -9.35 -7.65
CA ASN A 97 2.10 -8.67 -7.21
C ASN A 97 3.12 -9.61 -6.59
N ILE A 98 2.69 -10.59 -5.78
CA ILE A 98 3.58 -11.61 -5.21
C ILE A 98 4.23 -12.43 -6.34
N ILE A 99 3.43 -12.96 -7.27
CA ILE A 99 3.92 -13.75 -8.42
C ILE A 99 4.94 -12.94 -9.21
N ARG A 100 4.63 -11.67 -9.49
CA ARG A 100 5.50 -10.75 -10.23
C ARG A 100 6.77 -10.40 -9.45
N SER A 101 6.73 -10.34 -8.12
CA SER A 101 7.93 -10.11 -7.30
C SER A 101 8.92 -11.28 -7.37
N LEU A 102 8.42 -12.48 -7.66
CA LEU A 102 9.16 -13.75 -7.72
C LEU A 102 9.49 -14.21 -9.15
N SER A 103 9.08 -13.46 -10.20
CA SER A 103 9.25 -13.88 -11.60
C SER A 103 10.71 -14.13 -11.98
N ASP A 104 11.62 -13.41 -11.32
CA ASP A 104 13.05 -13.43 -11.59
C ASP A 104 13.81 -14.44 -10.72
N ALA A 105 13.12 -15.20 -9.86
CA ALA A 105 13.70 -16.21 -8.97
C ALA A 105 13.48 -17.64 -9.53
N PRO A 106 14.49 -18.24 -10.20
CA PRO A 106 14.40 -19.58 -10.78
C PRO A 106 13.86 -20.66 -9.83
N SER A 107 14.25 -20.64 -8.56
CA SER A 107 13.87 -21.61 -7.53
C SER A 107 12.36 -21.72 -7.32
N TYR A 108 11.62 -20.61 -7.45
CA TYR A 108 10.17 -20.58 -7.22
C TYR A 108 9.34 -20.80 -8.49
N LYS A 109 9.96 -20.75 -9.68
CA LYS A 109 9.24 -20.94 -10.96
C LYS A 109 8.44 -22.25 -11.06
N PRO A 110 8.94 -23.41 -10.59
CA PRO A 110 8.18 -24.67 -10.65
C PRO A 110 6.86 -24.59 -9.87
N VAL A 111 6.90 -24.06 -8.65
CA VAL A 111 5.71 -23.91 -7.80
C VAL A 111 4.72 -22.94 -8.41
N LEU A 112 5.18 -21.78 -8.89
CA LEU A 112 4.32 -20.79 -9.56
C LEU A 112 3.65 -21.36 -10.82
N THR A 113 4.39 -22.12 -11.63
CA THR A 113 3.86 -22.77 -12.84
C THR A 113 2.82 -23.83 -12.49
N SER A 114 3.07 -24.63 -11.45
CA SER A 114 2.13 -25.64 -10.97
C SER A 114 0.83 -25.02 -10.47
N LEU A 115 0.91 -23.93 -9.70
CA LEU A 115 -0.26 -23.20 -9.22
C LEU A 115 -1.07 -22.57 -10.36
N ASP A 116 -0.42 -21.98 -11.37
CA ASP A 116 -1.10 -21.46 -12.56
C ASP A 116 -1.81 -22.57 -13.35
N ALA A 117 -1.16 -23.71 -13.55
CA ALA A 117 -1.78 -24.87 -14.20
C ALA A 117 -3.01 -25.39 -13.42
N ALA A 118 -2.89 -25.52 -12.09
CA ALA A 118 -3.98 -25.96 -11.23
C ALA A 118 -5.17 -24.97 -11.24
N SER A 119 -4.88 -23.67 -11.19
CA SER A 119 -5.87 -22.58 -11.31
C SER A 119 -6.67 -22.70 -12.61
N ARG A 120 -5.99 -22.91 -13.74
CA ARG A 120 -6.63 -23.08 -15.06
C ARG A 120 -7.50 -24.33 -15.14
N ILE A 121 -7.02 -25.46 -14.62
CA ILE A 121 -7.78 -26.71 -14.60
C ILE A 121 -9.03 -26.58 -13.73
N ALA A 122 -8.91 -25.95 -12.57
CA ALA A 122 -10.02 -25.74 -11.63
C ALA A 122 -10.97 -24.61 -12.06
N ASN A 123 -10.59 -23.81 -13.07
CA ASN A 123 -11.25 -22.58 -13.48
C ASN A 123 -11.53 -21.63 -12.30
N LYS A 124 -10.55 -21.48 -11.41
CA LYS A 124 -10.64 -20.66 -10.19
C LYS A 124 -9.32 -19.92 -9.97
N PRO A 125 -9.35 -18.64 -9.57
CA PRO A 125 -8.12 -17.89 -9.32
C PRO A 125 -7.31 -18.53 -8.19
N ILE A 126 -6.00 -18.34 -8.24
CA ILE A 126 -5.10 -18.73 -7.14
C ILE A 126 -5.49 -17.90 -5.92
N LYS A 127 -5.87 -18.58 -4.84
CA LYS A 127 -6.16 -17.92 -3.57
C LYS A 127 -4.87 -17.53 -2.87
N LEU A 128 -4.91 -16.41 -2.14
CA LEU A 128 -3.76 -15.86 -1.44
C LEU A 128 -3.16 -16.85 -0.41
N ASP A 129 -4.01 -17.53 0.36
CA ASP A 129 -3.60 -18.51 1.36
C ASP A 129 -2.87 -19.71 0.74
N VAL A 130 -3.38 -20.19 -0.40
CA VAL A 130 -2.77 -21.30 -1.15
C VAL A 130 -1.42 -20.88 -1.73
N LEU A 131 -1.30 -19.65 -2.24
CA LEU A 131 -0.04 -19.13 -2.75
C LEU A 131 1.01 -19.02 -1.64
N ILE A 132 0.69 -18.34 -0.54
CA ILE A 132 1.62 -18.12 0.58
C ILE A 132 2.10 -19.47 1.15
N SER A 133 1.17 -20.37 1.47
CA SER A 133 1.52 -21.69 2.03
C SER A 133 2.41 -22.52 1.10
N SER A 134 2.16 -22.47 -0.21
CA SER A 134 2.96 -23.20 -1.21
C SER A 134 4.38 -22.63 -1.33
N LEU A 135 4.50 -21.29 -1.27
CA LEU A 135 5.77 -20.57 -1.30
C LEU A 135 6.61 -20.84 -0.05
N GLU A 136 6.00 -20.79 1.13
CA GLU A 136 6.68 -21.10 2.40
C GLU A 136 7.14 -22.55 2.47
N ASN A 137 6.33 -23.50 1.99
CA ASN A 137 6.73 -24.90 1.91
C ASN A 137 7.94 -25.11 0.98
N GLU A 138 8.01 -24.43 -0.17
CA GLU A 138 9.19 -24.48 -1.04
C GLU A 138 10.42 -23.90 -0.35
N TYR A 139 10.26 -22.79 0.38
CA TYR A 139 11.34 -22.19 1.15
C TYR A 139 11.88 -23.15 2.22
N ASP A 140 11.00 -23.78 3.00
CA ASP A 140 11.39 -24.77 4.01
C ASP A 140 12.11 -25.97 3.36
N GLN A 141 11.63 -26.45 2.21
CA GLN A 141 12.32 -27.51 1.45
C GLN A 141 13.69 -27.09 0.94
N SER A 142 13.86 -25.82 0.56
CA SER A 142 15.15 -25.29 0.10
C SER A 142 16.19 -25.25 1.23
N ILE A 143 15.76 -24.89 2.46
CA ILE A 143 16.62 -24.88 3.64
C ILE A 143 17.05 -26.32 4.00
N LEU A 144 16.15 -27.29 3.90
CA LEU A 144 16.46 -28.69 4.22
C LEU A 144 17.43 -29.35 3.22
N LYS A 145 17.57 -28.79 2.02
CA LYS A 145 18.47 -29.28 0.96
C LYS A 145 19.85 -28.59 0.96
N ALA A 146 20.03 -27.51 1.73
CA ALA A 146 21.26 -26.73 1.85
C ALA A 146 22.17 -27.27 2.96
#